data_AF-A1ZY51-F1
#
_entry.id   AF-A1ZY51-F1
#
_cell.length_a   1.000
_cell.length_b   1.000
_cell.length_c   1.000
_cell.angle_alpha   90.00
_cell.angle_beta   90.00
_cell.angle_gamma   90.00
#
_symmetry.space_group_name_H-M   'P 1'
#
loop_
_entity.id
_entity.type
_entity.pdbx_description
1 polymer ?
#
loop_
_entity_poly.entity_id
_entity_poly.type
_entity_poly.pdbx_seq_one_letter_code
_entity_poly.pdbx_strand_id
1 'polypeptide(L)'
;MTVSETIKNAFNQLKTWQKALVVLVIFSLIVSPFIPEEEKNKEDEATRKWNERKQEVTRQVKKEEKPMEKAPEKSTVSEKEETVVPLEKPAGFSIINQTSMANYKHTINIRLEKKRTKEELEKIAKYLKAQVKQKFERVLMLYYLPDMLPGEGAWATTHYEGESLSVRIMDFMAN
;
A
#
# COMPACT_ATOMS: atom_id res chain seq x y z
N MET A 1 17.38 38.72 -37.08
CA MET A 1 16.26 37.96 -36.50
C MET A 1 16.78 37.31 -35.23
N THR A 2 16.31 37.74 -34.06
CA THR A 2 16.82 37.21 -32.79
C THR A 2 15.98 36.01 -32.36
N VAL A 3 16.59 35.06 -31.63
CA VAL A 3 15.90 33.86 -31.12
C VAL A 3 14.63 34.23 -30.32
N SER A 4 14.65 35.38 -29.63
CA SER A 4 13.50 35.91 -28.89
C SER A 4 12.31 36.26 -29.79
N GLU A 5 12.55 36.82 -30.97
CA GLU A 5 11.48 37.20 -31.91
C GLU A 5 10.84 35.97 -32.54
N THR A 6 11.63 34.95 -32.86
CA THR A 6 11.14 33.69 -33.42
C THR A 6 10.26 32.93 -32.42
N ILE A 7 10.66 32.89 -31.15
CA ILE A 7 9.88 32.23 -30.08
C ILE A 7 8.56 32.96 -29.83
N LYS A 8 8.57 34.30 -29.80
CA LYS A 8 7.35 35.10 -29.62
C LYS A 8 6.34 34.89 -30.75
N ASN A 9 6.81 34.88 -32.00
CA ASN A 9 5.94 34.62 -33.15
C ASN A 9 5.38 33.20 -33.14
N ALA A 10 6.20 32.19 -32.84
CA ALA A 10 5.75 30.80 -32.75
C ALA A 10 4.72 30.58 -31.63
N PHE A 11 4.92 31.19 -30.47
CA PHE A 11 3.96 31.11 -29.36
C PHE A 11 2.62 31.77 -29.74
N ASN A 12 2.65 32.88 -30.46
CA ASN A 12 1.43 33.63 -30.75
C ASN A 12 0.52 32.94 -31.78
N GLN A 13 1.09 32.09 -32.65
CA GLN A 13 0.38 31.25 -33.63
C GLN A 13 -0.36 30.05 -33.00
N LEU A 14 -0.14 29.75 -31.71
CA LEU A 14 -0.80 28.64 -31.02
C LEU A 14 -2.24 28.98 -30.64
N LYS A 15 -3.12 27.96 -30.67
CA LYS A 15 -4.48 28.08 -30.11
C LYS A 15 -4.42 28.26 -28.59
N THR A 16 -5.41 28.94 -28.02
CA THR A 16 -5.48 29.26 -26.57
C THR A 16 -5.23 28.06 -25.66
N TRP A 17 -5.78 26.89 -25.99
CA TRP A 17 -5.58 25.67 -25.20
C TRP A 17 -4.15 25.11 -25.29
N GLN A 18 -3.47 25.28 -26.43
CA GLN A 18 -2.07 24.88 -26.59
C GLN A 18 -1.12 25.80 -25.81
N LYS A 19 -1.44 27.11 -25.72
CA LYS A 19 -0.70 28.07 -24.89
C LYS A 19 -0.75 27.68 -23.40
N ALA A 20 -1.92 27.24 -22.92
CA ALA A 20 -2.09 26.77 -21.55
C ALA A 20 -1.24 25.52 -21.25
N LEU A 21 -1.15 24.57 -22.19
CA LEU A 21 -0.32 23.37 -22.03
C LEU A 21 1.17 23.69 -21.92
N VAL A 22 1.68 24.63 -22.74
CA VAL A 22 3.10 25.04 -22.67
C VAL A 22 3.44 25.67 -21.32
N VAL A 23 2.56 26.51 -20.78
CA VAL A 23 2.76 27.13 -19.46
C VAL A 23 2.76 26.08 -18.35
N LEU A 24 1.87 25.08 -18.40
CA LEU A 24 1.83 23.98 -17.42
C LEU A 24 3.10 23.13 -17.41
N VAL A 25 3.67 22.84 -18.59
CA VAL A 25 4.93 22.09 -18.70
C VAL A 25 6.10 22.89 -18.10
N ILE A 26 6.20 24.19 -18.38
CA ILE A 26 7.25 25.04 -17.80
C ILE A 26 7.10 25.15 -16.27
N PHE A 27 5.86 25.29 -15.78
CA PHE A 27 5.59 25.34 -14.34
C PHE A 27 5.97 24.02 -13.65
N SER A 28 5.79 22.88 -14.32
CA SER A 28 6.19 21.57 -13.78
C SER A 28 7.71 21.37 -13.68
N LEU A 29 8.51 22.07 -14.49
CA LEU A 29 9.97 21.99 -14.46
C LEU A 29 10.61 22.88 -13.39
N ILE A 30 9.90 23.91 -12.91
CA ILE A 30 10.41 24.84 -11.89
C ILE A 30 10.15 24.29 -10.47
N VAL A 31 9.23 23.35 -10.29
CA VAL A 31 8.90 22.72 -8.99
C VAL A 31 9.57 21.35 -8.84
N SER A 32 10.89 21.28 -9.11
CA SER A 32 11.68 20.18 -8.57
C SER A 32 11.94 20.48 -7.08
N PRO A 33 11.52 19.63 -6.13
CA PRO A 33 11.83 19.87 -4.73
C PRO A 33 13.34 19.72 -4.56
N PHE A 34 13.99 20.81 -4.14
CA PHE A 34 15.33 20.77 -3.57
C PHE A 34 15.21 20.05 -2.22
N ILE A 35 15.37 18.73 -2.24
CA ILE A 35 15.33 17.88 -1.05
C ILE A 35 16.64 18.11 -0.29
N PRO A 36 16.61 18.62 0.96
CA PRO A 36 17.80 18.80 1.77
C PRO A 36 18.49 17.45 2.02
N GLU A 37 19.81 17.41 1.84
CA GLU A 37 20.70 16.22 1.97
C GLU A 37 20.55 15.48 3.32
N GLU A 38 19.99 16.14 4.34
CA GLU A 38 19.83 15.61 5.70
C GLU A 38 18.71 14.55 5.84
N GLU A 39 17.67 14.57 4.99
CA GLU A 39 16.61 13.55 5.05
C GLU A 39 17.04 12.21 4.41
N LYS A 40 17.89 12.26 3.38
CA LYS A 40 18.41 11.07 2.69
C LYS A 40 19.23 10.17 3.63
N ASN A 41 20.06 10.77 4.49
CA ASN A 41 20.89 10.01 5.44
C ASN A 41 20.05 9.27 6.51
N LYS A 42 18.87 9.76 6.88
CA LYS A 42 17.99 9.10 7.86
C LYS A 42 17.25 7.91 7.24
N GLU A 43 16.86 8.01 5.98
CA GLU A 43 16.31 6.87 5.23
C GLU A 43 17.35 5.78 5.02
N ASP A 44 18.59 6.15 4.71
CA ASP A 44 19.70 5.22 4.54
C ASP A 44 20.03 4.48 5.86
N GLU A 45 19.99 5.17 7.01
CA GLU A 45 20.22 4.54 8.33
C GLU A 45 19.07 3.60 8.73
N ALA A 46 17.83 4.01 8.49
CA ALA A 46 16.64 3.18 8.77
C ALA A 46 16.64 1.90 7.91
N THR A 47 17.03 2.03 6.64
CA THR A 47 17.16 0.91 5.70
C THR A 47 18.30 -0.03 6.12
N ARG A 48 19.42 0.52 6.59
CA ARG A 48 20.55 -0.27 7.11
C ARG A 48 20.17 -1.07 8.35
N LYS A 49 19.49 -0.45 9.31
CA LYS A 49 18.98 -1.11 10.53
C LYS A 49 17.97 -2.22 10.22
N TRP A 50 17.10 -2.03 9.24
CA TRP A 50 16.13 -3.05 8.83
C TRP A 50 16.82 -4.28 8.20
N ASN A 51 17.82 -4.05 7.34
CA ASN A 51 18.61 -5.11 6.73
C ASN A 51 19.46 -5.89 7.74
N GLU A 52 20.08 -5.20 8.71
CA GLU A 52 20.86 -5.81 9.79
C GLU A 52 19.98 -6.74 10.66
N ARG A 53 18.75 -6.33 11.01
CA ARG A 53 17.80 -7.19 11.75
C ARG A 53 17.40 -8.44 10.98
N LYS A 54 17.17 -8.33 9.66
CA LYS A 54 16.82 -9.49 8.83
C LYS A 54 17.94 -10.53 8.81
N GLN A 55 19.20 -10.08 8.71
CA GLN A 55 20.34 -10.99 8.74
C GLN A 55 20.53 -11.65 10.12
N GLU A 56 20.33 -10.92 11.22
CA GLU A 56 20.42 -11.47 12.57
C GLU A 56 19.36 -12.56 12.82
N VAL A 57 18.10 -12.30 12.44
CA VAL A 57 17.02 -13.29 12.53
C VAL A 57 17.35 -14.55 11.72
N THR A 58 17.90 -14.38 10.51
CA THR A 58 18.28 -15.51 9.64
C THR A 58 19.45 -16.31 10.22
N ARG A 59 20.38 -15.64 10.92
CA ARG A 59 21.49 -16.31 11.63
C ARG A 59 21.03 -17.07 12.86
N GLN A 60 20.03 -16.57 13.59
CA GLN A 60 19.48 -17.27 14.75
C GLN A 60 18.72 -18.53 14.34
N VAL A 61 17.91 -18.46 13.28
CA VAL A 61 17.24 -19.64 12.69
C VAL A 61 18.25 -20.69 12.22
N LYS A 62 19.36 -20.26 11.61
CA LYS A 62 20.41 -21.18 11.14
C LYS A 62 21.26 -21.78 12.27
N LYS A 63 21.31 -21.15 13.44
CA LYS A 63 22.08 -21.63 14.60
C LYS A 63 21.32 -22.70 15.39
N GLU A 64 20.00 -22.73 15.28
CA GLU A 64 19.15 -23.75 15.91
C GLU A 64 19.06 -25.06 15.10
N GLU A 65 19.52 -25.07 13.83
CA GLU A 65 19.53 -26.26 12.97
C GLU A 65 20.91 -26.95 12.90
N LYS A 66 21.26 -27.76 13.91
CA LYS A 66 22.26 -28.85 13.77
C LYS A 66 22.14 -29.89 14.91
N PRO A 67 22.42 -31.18 14.68
CA PRO A 67 21.59 -32.16 13.99
C PRO A 67 21.16 -33.30 14.94
N MET A 68 19.90 -33.76 14.87
CA MET A 68 19.51 -35.03 15.49
C MET A 68 19.37 -36.10 14.39
N GLU A 69 20.44 -36.84 14.24
CA GLU A 69 20.55 -38.08 13.48
C GLU A 69 19.66 -39.17 14.11
N LYS A 70 18.67 -39.68 13.37
CA LYS A 70 18.63 -41.06 12.82
C LYS A 70 17.20 -41.45 12.39
N ALA A 71 17.09 -41.81 11.11
CA ALA A 71 15.92 -42.40 10.45
C ALA A 71 15.73 -43.89 10.86
N PRO A 72 14.76 -44.67 10.31
CA PRO A 72 13.72 -44.33 9.32
C PRO A 72 12.32 -44.88 9.66
N GLU A 73 11.25 -44.26 9.15
CA GLU A 73 10.09 -45.00 8.61
C GLU A 73 9.09 -44.08 7.90
N LYS A 74 9.20 -44.10 6.56
CA LYS A 74 8.09 -44.23 5.60
C LYS A 74 6.69 -43.88 6.12
N SER A 75 6.19 -42.70 5.76
CA SER A 75 4.76 -42.44 5.58
C SER A 75 4.58 -41.24 4.64
N THR A 76 4.38 -41.58 3.37
CA THR A 76 3.42 -40.99 2.44
C THR A 76 3.03 -39.53 2.66
N VAL A 77 3.52 -38.71 1.72
CA VAL A 77 2.99 -37.40 1.32
C VAL A 77 1.45 -37.39 1.39
N SER A 78 0.92 -36.55 2.27
CA SER A 78 -0.47 -36.11 2.27
C SER A 78 -0.42 -34.59 2.09
N GLU A 79 -0.13 -34.20 0.86
CA GLU A 79 -0.43 -32.87 0.34
C GLU A 79 -1.95 -32.74 0.38
N LYS A 80 -2.46 -32.19 1.49
CA LYS A 80 -3.84 -31.73 1.54
C LYS A 80 -3.91 -30.50 0.65
N GLU A 81 -4.40 -30.72 -0.57
CA GLU A 81 -4.97 -29.68 -1.41
C GLU A 81 -5.82 -28.76 -0.54
N GLU A 82 -5.36 -27.53 -0.37
CA GLU A 82 -6.15 -26.45 0.17
C GLU A 82 -7.27 -26.19 -0.84
N THR A 83 -8.42 -26.82 -0.62
CA THR A 83 -9.63 -26.65 -1.42
C THR A 83 -9.88 -25.16 -1.59
N VAL A 84 -9.80 -24.69 -2.84
CA VAL A 84 -10.08 -23.30 -3.25
C VAL A 84 -11.58 -23.03 -3.06
N VAL A 85 -12.00 -22.86 -1.81
CA VAL A 85 -13.35 -22.40 -1.50
C VAL A 85 -13.41 -20.92 -1.91
N PRO A 86 -14.31 -20.52 -2.81
CA PRO A 86 -14.48 -19.12 -3.16
C PRO A 86 -14.73 -18.32 -1.89
N LEU A 87 -13.89 -17.30 -1.65
CA LEU A 87 -14.00 -16.48 -0.46
C LEU A 87 -15.33 -15.71 -0.54
N GLU A 88 -16.34 -16.18 0.19
CA GLU A 88 -17.66 -15.56 0.20
C GLU A 88 -17.56 -14.10 0.65
N LYS A 89 -18.32 -13.22 0.00
CA LYS A 89 -18.33 -11.79 0.32
C LYS A 89 -18.87 -11.60 1.75
N PRO A 90 -18.10 -11.00 2.67
CA PRO A 90 -18.63 -10.64 3.98
C PRO A 90 -19.76 -9.61 3.85
N ALA A 91 -20.83 -9.78 4.63
CA ALA A 91 -21.96 -8.86 4.61
C ALA A 91 -21.70 -7.56 5.38
N GLY A 92 -22.47 -6.52 5.07
CA GLY A 92 -22.57 -5.28 5.86
C GLY A 92 -21.40 -4.31 5.73
N PHE A 93 -20.86 -4.19 4.52
CA PHE A 93 -19.94 -3.13 4.13
C PHE A 93 -20.16 -2.70 2.67
N SER A 94 -19.73 -1.48 2.34
CA SER A 94 -19.64 -0.97 0.98
C SER A 94 -18.30 -0.26 0.73
N ILE A 95 -17.85 -0.25 -0.53
CA ILE A 95 -16.63 0.46 -0.91
C ILE A 95 -17.01 1.90 -1.24
N ILE A 96 -16.35 2.86 -0.59
CA ILE A 96 -16.58 4.29 -0.79
C ILE A 96 -15.82 4.75 -2.03
N ASN A 97 -14.50 4.51 -2.05
CA ASN A 97 -13.65 4.74 -3.20
C ASN A 97 -12.36 3.90 -3.07
N GLN A 98 -11.57 3.92 -4.14
CA GLN A 98 -10.25 3.31 -4.20
C GLN A 98 -9.29 4.27 -4.87
N THR A 99 -8.05 4.31 -4.38
CA THR A 99 -6.98 5.10 -4.96
C THR A 99 -5.69 4.28 -5.05
N SER A 100 -4.90 4.52 -6.09
CA SER A 100 -3.62 3.86 -6.28
C SER A 100 -2.54 4.91 -6.50
N MET A 101 -1.37 4.69 -5.90
CA MET A 101 -0.18 5.50 -6.13
C MET A 101 0.86 4.62 -6.81
N ALA A 102 1.00 4.82 -8.12
CA ALA A 102 1.82 3.99 -9.00
C ALA A 102 1.58 2.49 -8.73
N ASN A 103 2.64 1.70 -8.62
CA ASN A 103 2.58 0.27 -8.29
C ASN A 103 2.94 -0.01 -6.83
N TYR A 104 3.07 1.04 -6.02
CA TYR A 104 3.57 0.94 -4.65
C TYR A 104 2.43 0.75 -3.64
N LYS A 105 1.42 1.61 -3.68
CA LYS A 105 0.35 1.65 -2.66
C LYS A 105 -1.03 1.65 -3.29
N HIS A 106 -1.91 0.79 -2.78
CA HIS A 106 -3.34 0.81 -3.06
C HIS A 106 -4.12 1.09 -1.79
N THR A 107 -5.10 1.99 -1.85
CA THR A 107 -5.92 2.39 -0.71
C THR A 107 -7.39 2.14 -1.02
N ILE A 108 -8.09 1.48 -0.10
CA ILE A 108 -9.52 1.20 -0.21
C ILE A 108 -10.23 1.83 1.00
N ASN A 109 -11.11 2.79 0.75
CA ASN A 109 -11.97 3.35 1.80
C ASN A 109 -13.29 2.57 1.85
N ILE A 110 -13.67 2.12 3.03
CA ILE A 110 -14.76 1.16 3.26
C ILE A 110 -15.73 1.74 4.28
N ARG A 111 -17.02 1.72 3.95
CA ARG A 111 -18.10 2.03 4.88
C ARG A 111 -18.58 0.74 5.53
N LEU A 112 -18.59 0.71 6.86
CA LEU A 112 -19.22 -0.35 7.65
C LEU A 112 -20.61 0.08 8.10
N GLU A 113 -21.54 -0.85 8.20
CA GLU A 113 -22.86 -0.59 8.80
C GLU A 113 -22.78 -0.39 10.32
N LYS A 114 -21.82 -1.06 10.98
CA LYS A 114 -21.60 -1.03 12.43
C LYS A 114 -20.15 -1.38 12.77
N LYS A 115 -19.75 -1.19 14.03
CA LYS A 115 -18.47 -1.68 14.57
C LYS A 115 -18.37 -3.20 14.41
N ARG A 116 -17.16 -3.69 14.15
CA ARG A 116 -16.85 -5.09 13.85
C ARG A 116 -15.70 -5.60 14.71
N THR A 117 -15.57 -6.90 14.88
CA THR A 117 -14.39 -7.47 15.56
C THR A 117 -13.18 -7.47 14.64
N LYS A 118 -11.99 -7.70 15.21
CA LYS A 118 -10.75 -7.81 14.44
C LYS A 118 -10.84 -8.92 13.39
N GLU A 119 -11.42 -10.05 13.75
CA GLU A 119 -11.56 -11.23 12.89
C GLU A 119 -12.51 -10.95 11.70
N GLU A 120 -13.57 -10.17 11.93
CA GLU A 120 -14.46 -9.74 10.85
C GLU A 120 -13.74 -8.79 9.87
N LEU A 121 -12.93 -7.87 10.38
CA LEU A 121 -12.11 -6.97 9.55
C LEU A 121 -11.07 -7.76 8.75
N GLU A 122 -10.45 -8.79 9.33
CA GLU A 122 -9.52 -9.67 8.62
C GLU A 122 -10.20 -10.40 7.46
N LYS A 123 -11.43 -10.89 7.65
CA LYS A 123 -12.21 -11.52 6.56
C LYS A 123 -12.51 -10.54 5.44
N ILE A 124 -12.93 -9.31 5.77
CA ILE A 124 -13.15 -8.25 4.78
C ILE A 124 -11.85 -7.92 4.04
N ALA A 125 -10.73 -7.79 4.77
CA ALA A 125 -9.44 -7.46 4.20
C ALA A 125 -8.95 -8.53 3.22
N LYS A 126 -9.04 -9.82 3.60
CA LYS A 126 -8.71 -10.95 2.72
C LYS A 126 -9.60 -10.96 1.47
N TYR A 127 -10.90 -10.74 1.65
CA TYR A 127 -11.86 -10.68 0.55
C TYR A 127 -11.55 -9.58 -0.45
N LEU A 128 -11.23 -8.38 0.03
CA LEU A 128 -10.89 -7.25 -0.83
C LEU A 128 -9.53 -7.41 -1.46
N LYS A 129 -8.52 -7.90 -0.73
CA LYS A 129 -7.16 -8.14 -1.24
C LYS A 129 -7.17 -9.15 -2.40
N ALA A 130 -7.97 -10.20 -2.32
CA ALA A 130 -8.12 -11.19 -3.39
C ALA A 130 -8.71 -10.61 -4.69
N GLN A 131 -9.43 -9.49 -4.61
CA GLN A 131 -9.97 -8.80 -5.79
C GLN A 131 -8.99 -7.81 -6.42
N VAL A 132 -7.92 -7.44 -5.71
CA VAL A 132 -6.88 -6.54 -6.22
C VAL A 132 -6.00 -7.31 -7.20
N LYS A 133 -6.28 -7.19 -8.50
CA LYS A 133 -5.57 -7.91 -9.57
C LYS A 133 -4.10 -7.53 -9.68
N GLN A 134 -3.78 -6.28 -9.40
CA GLN A 134 -2.42 -5.76 -9.48
C GLN A 134 -1.66 -6.05 -8.18
N LYS A 135 -0.38 -6.43 -8.32
CA LYS A 135 0.52 -6.52 -7.16
C LYS A 135 0.95 -5.12 -6.74
N PHE A 136 0.58 -4.75 -5.51
CA PHE A 136 1.07 -3.57 -4.82
C PHE A 136 1.93 -4.03 -3.65
N GLU A 137 3.01 -3.30 -3.37
CA GLU A 137 3.82 -3.53 -2.17
C GLU A 137 2.99 -3.37 -0.90
N ARG A 138 2.06 -2.40 -0.92
CA ARG A 138 1.18 -2.07 0.20
C ARG A 138 -0.27 -1.96 -0.22
N VAL A 139 -1.16 -2.59 0.55
CA VAL A 139 -2.62 -2.37 0.45
C VAL A 139 -3.14 -1.90 1.79
N LEU A 140 -3.63 -0.66 1.83
CA LEU A 140 -4.21 -0.04 3.01
C LEU A 140 -5.73 -0.01 2.87
N MET A 141 -6.45 -0.50 3.88
CA MET A 141 -7.89 -0.41 3.91
C MET A 141 -8.31 0.38 5.15
N LEU A 142 -9.16 1.39 4.93
CA LEU A 142 -9.64 2.29 5.97
C LEU A 142 -11.13 2.06 6.16
N TYR A 143 -11.55 1.83 7.40
CA TYR A 143 -12.92 1.50 7.76
C TYR A 143 -13.58 2.65 8.49
N TYR A 144 -14.71 3.11 7.95
CA TYR A 144 -15.48 4.23 8.45
C TYR A 144 -16.87 3.74 8.91
N LEU A 145 -17.33 4.20 10.08
CA LEU A 145 -18.70 3.98 10.56
C LEU A 145 -19.69 4.93 9.86
N PRO A 146 -21.02 4.68 9.85
CA PRO A 146 -22.01 5.44 9.06
C PRO A 146 -21.81 6.97 9.04
N ASP A 147 -21.52 7.57 10.18
CA ASP A 147 -21.47 9.03 10.34
C ASP A 147 -20.06 9.64 10.19
N MET A 148 -19.05 8.84 9.84
CA MET A 148 -17.68 9.33 9.66
C MET A 148 -17.42 9.81 8.22
N LEU A 149 -16.71 10.92 8.06
CA LEU A 149 -16.30 11.40 6.75
C LEU A 149 -14.97 10.77 6.31
N PRO A 150 -14.84 10.29 5.06
CA PRO A 150 -13.56 9.83 4.52
C PRO A 150 -12.50 10.93 4.59
N GLY A 151 -11.32 10.61 5.11
CA GLY A 151 -10.21 11.57 5.28
C GLY A 151 -10.10 12.20 6.68
N GLU A 152 -11.12 12.08 7.53
CA GLU A 152 -11.11 12.63 8.91
C GLU A 152 -10.62 11.62 9.96
N GLY A 153 -9.82 10.63 9.53
CA GLY A 153 -9.42 9.50 10.35
C GLY A 153 -10.43 8.35 10.26
N ALA A 154 -9.92 7.12 10.22
CA ALA A 154 -10.74 5.91 10.14
C ALA A 154 -10.92 5.30 11.53
N TRP A 155 -12.07 4.66 11.75
CA TRP A 155 -12.33 3.93 12.99
C TRP A 155 -11.43 2.70 13.13
N ALA A 156 -11.15 2.02 12.02
CA ALA A 156 -10.17 0.94 11.97
C ALA A 156 -9.40 0.96 10.66
N THR A 157 -8.27 0.25 10.64
CA THR A 157 -7.44 0.07 9.46
C THR A 157 -6.93 -1.35 9.38
N THR A 158 -6.80 -1.87 8.15
CA THR A 158 -5.97 -3.04 7.86
C THR A 158 -4.87 -2.68 6.88
N HIS A 159 -3.69 -3.24 7.09
CA HIS A 159 -2.53 -2.97 6.26
C HIS A 159 -1.90 -4.29 5.82
N TYR A 160 -1.80 -4.48 4.51
CA TYR A 160 -0.97 -5.49 3.88
C TYR A 160 0.39 -4.90 3.51
N GLU A 161 1.46 -5.53 3.96
CA GLU A 161 2.82 -5.36 3.43
C GLU A 161 3.23 -6.70 2.79
N GLY A 162 3.20 -6.77 1.46
CA GLY A 162 3.22 -8.05 0.75
C GLY A 162 2.03 -8.93 1.16
N GLU A 163 2.32 -10.12 1.72
CA GLU A 163 1.32 -11.09 2.21
C GLU A 163 0.99 -10.93 3.71
N SER A 164 1.74 -10.09 4.43
CA SER A 164 1.55 -9.90 5.87
C SER A 164 0.38 -8.96 6.15
N LEU A 165 -0.64 -9.45 6.85
CA LEU A 165 -1.82 -8.68 7.26
C LEU A 165 -1.68 -8.18 8.71
N SER A 166 -1.91 -6.90 8.91
CA SER A 166 -2.10 -6.30 10.24
C SER A 166 -3.46 -5.59 10.33
N VAL A 167 -4.09 -5.66 11.50
CA VAL A 167 -5.39 -5.03 11.78
C VAL A 167 -5.28 -4.19 13.04
N ARG A 168 -5.81 -2.97 12.97
CA ARG A 168 -5.82 -2.01 14.07
C ARG A 168 -7.18 -1.34 14.18
N ILE A 169 -7.75 -1.35 15.38
CA ILE A 169 -8.94 -0.57 15.74
C ILE A 169 -8.46 0.65 16.52
N MET A 170 -8.93 1.84 16.14
CA MET A 170 -8.51 3.11 16.72
C MET A 170 -9.46 3.47 17.88
N ASP A 171 -9.11 3.03 19.08
CA ASP A 171 -9.99 3.09 20.27
C ASP A 171 -10.33 4.52 20.74
N PHE A 172 -9.54 5.53 20.34
CA PHE A 172 -9.76 6.92 20.72
C PHE A 172 -10.85 7.65 19.90
N MET A 173 -11.44 7.01 18.88
CA MET A 173 -12.51 7.57 18.05
C MET A 173 -13.92 7.16 18.53
N ALA A 174 -14.01 6.56 19.73
CA ALA A 174 -15.26 6.13 20.35
C ALA A 174 -15.65 7.08 21.50
N ASN A 175 -16.13 8.27 21.15
CA ASN A 175 -16.89 9.12 22.07
C ASN A 175 -18.37 9.09 21.72
#